data_AF-A0A2V5ZVB7-F1
#
_entry.id   AF-A0A2V5ZVB7-F1
#
_cell.length_a   1.000
_cell.length_b   1.000
_cell.length_c   1.000
_cell.angle_alpha   90.00
_cell.angle_beta   90.00
_cell.angle_gamma   90.00
#
_symmetry.space_group_name_H-M   'P 1'
#
loop_
_entity.id
_entity.type
_entity.pdbx_description
1 polymer ?
#
loop_
_entity_poly.entity_id
_entity_poly.type
_entity_poly.pdbx_seq_one_letter_code
_entity_poly.pdbx_strand_id
1 'polypeptide(L)'
;MEYTDAPVQEHQQDAIWGTMKCPYCGTMLPANATSCTDCDWTADQTKPAEPKASDAMAILLSMIPGLGHIYKGHRVIGFLLMFVVTPIAIVFGFVAAFASAGFGIGILVFYWIGVMIHAWAVEDRITPTPDEGEQY
;
A
#
# COMPACT_ATOMS: atom_id res chain seq x y z
N MET A 1 -48.57 -20.02 7.48
CA MET A 1 -47.59 -20.48 6.48
C MET A 1 -47.42 -19.33 5.52
N GLU A 2 -46.42 -18.47 5.62
CA GLU A 2 -45.08 -18.56 6.19
C GLU A 2 -44.70 -17.14 6.66
N TYR A 3 -44.11 -16.98 7.84
CA TYR A 3 -43.42 -15.74 8.20
C TYR A 3 -42.03 -15.81 7.53
N THR A 4 -41.75 -14.90 6.61
CA THR A 4 -40.44 -14.80 5.96
C THR A 4 -39.48 -14.08 6.91
N ASP A 5 -38.77 -14.87 7.71
CA ASP A 5 -37.67 -14.38 8.55
C ASP A 5 -36.40 -14.27 7.69
N ALA A 6 -36.04 -13.06 7.29
CA ALA A 6 -34.72 -12.77 6.73
C ALA A 6 -33.68 -12.76 7.87
N PRO A 7 -32.52 -13.43 7.75
CA PRO A 7 -31.51 -13.42 8.80
C PRO A 7 -30.93 -12.01 8.95
N VAL A 8 -31.08 -11.47 10.17
CA VAL A 8 -30.47 -10.21 10.60
C VAL A 8 -28.95 -10.41 10.66
N GLN A 9 -28.21 -9.46 10.09
CA GLN A 9 -26.76 -9.45 9.95
C GLN A 9 -26.04 -9.70 11.30
N GLU A 10 -25.40 -10.88 11.43
CA GLU A 10 -24.57 -11.28 12.59
C GLU A 10 -23.33 -10.37 12.80
N HIS A 11 -22.97 -9.54 11.83
CA HIS A 11 -21.71 -8.78 11.85
C HIS A 11 -21.64 -7.56 12.78
N GLN A 12 -22.72 -7.15 13.45
CA GLN A 12 -22.71 -5.90 14.25
C GLN A 12 -22.78 -6.12 15.77
N GLN A 13 -23.11 -7.32 16.24
CA GLN A 13 -23.26 -7.62 17.67
C GLN A 13 -21.95 -8.11 18.32
N ASP A 14 -21.01 -8.64 17.53
CA ASP A 14 -19.73 -9.15 18.02
C ASP A 14 -18.75 -8.04 18.47
N ALA A 15 -18.99 -6.79 18.08
CA ALA A 15 -18.12 -5.66 18.42
C ALA A 15 -18.31 -5.11 19.85
N ILE A 16 -19.44 -5.42 20.50
CA ILE A 16 -19.79 -4.89 21.84
C ILE A 16 -19.45 -5.89 22.96
N TRP A 17 -19.36 -7.19 22.65
CA TRP A 17 -18.99 -8.27 23.58
C TRP A 17 -17.78 -9.10 23.13
N GLY A 18 -17.14 -8.76 22.02
CA GLY A 18 -15.93 -9.42 21.57
C GLY A 18 -14.81 -9.27 22.60
N THR A 19 -14.16 -10.37 22.94
CA THR A 19 -12.88 -10.35 23.65
C THR A 19 -11.77 -10.62 22.65
N MET A 20 -10.67 -9.88 22.75
CA MET A 20 -9.47 -10.09 21.95
C MET A 20 -8.33 -10.54 22.86
N LYS A 21 -7.40 -11.34 22.32
CA LYS A 21 -6.15 -11.65 23.04
C LYS A 21 -5.15 -10.52 22.83
N CYS A 22 -4.50 -10.10 23.90
CA CYS A 22 -3.35 -9.22 23.83
C CYS A 22 -2.26 -9.86 22.94
N PRO A 23 -1.76 -9.17 21.90
CA PRO A 23 -0.75 -9.71 20.99
C PRO A 23 0.62 -9.88 21.66
N TYR A 24 0.84 -9.24 22.80
CA TYR A 24 2.12 -9.25 23.52
C TYR A 24 2.17 -10.34 24.59
N CYS A 25 1.21 -10.34 25.53
CA CYS A 25 1.20 -11.28 26.66
C CYS A 25 0.12 -12.37 26.58
N GLY A 26 -0.86 -12.24 25.68
CA GLY A 26 -1.94 -13.21 25.51
C GLY A 26 -3.17 -13.06 26.43
N THR A 27 -3.18 -12.09 27.35
CA THR A 27 -4.33 -11.80 28.24
C THR A 27 -5.59 -11.44 27.45
N MET A 28 -6.76 -11.88 27.93
CA MET A 28 -8.05 -11.53 27.32
C MET A 28 -8.47 -10.11 27.69
N LEU A 29 -8.71 -9.30 26.67
CA LEU A 29 -9.10 -7.89 26.77
C LEU A 29 -10.46 -7.69 26.09
N PRO A 30 -11.24 -6.67 26.49
CA PRO A 30 -12.40 -6.26 25.70
C PRO A 30 -11.94 -5.77 24.31
N ALA A 31 -12.75 -5.98 23.27
CA ALA A 31 -12.39 -5.68 21.87
C ALA A 31 -11.98 -4.21 21.63
N ASN A 32 -12.37 -3.28 22.51
CA ASN A 32 -12.04 -1.86 22.44
C ASN A 32 -10.97 -1.41 23.45
N ALA A 33 -10.19 -2.35 24.01
CA ALA A 33 -9.13 -2.02 24.97
C ALA A 33 -8.01 -1.20 24.30
N THR A 34 -7.70 -0.03 24.86
CA THR A 34 -6.59 0.83 24.41
C THR A 34 -5.25 0.47 25.05
N SER A 35 -5.26 -0.31 26.13
CA SER A 35 -4.07 -0.80 26.82
C SER A 35 -4.34 -2.17 27.44
N CYS A 36 -3.29 -2.95 27.67
CA CYS A 36 -3.39 -4.21 28.40
C CYS A 36 -3.42 -3.94 29.92
N THR A 37 -4.11 -4.78 30.68
CA THR A 37 -4.11 -4.73 32.16
C THR A 37 -2.91 -5.42 32.79
N ASP A 38 -2.25 -6.31 32.05
CA ASP A 38 -1.23 -7.23 32.58
C ASP A 38 0.18 -6.93 32.03
N CYS A 39 0.30 -6.18 30.93
CA CYS A 39 1.58 -5.77 30.36
C CYS A 39 1.50 -4.34 29.81
N ASP A 40 2.64 -3.79 29.38
CA ASP A 40 2.74 -2.41 28.87
C ASP A 40 2.33 -2.26 27.39
N TRP A 41 1.43 -3.14 26.93
CA TRP A 41 0.92 -3.06 25.56
C TRP A 41 -0.11 -1.93 25.46
N THR A 42 0.00 -1.13 24.39
CA THR A 42 -1.00 -0.12 24.04
C THR A 42 -1.45 -0.32 22.60
N ALA A 43 -2.72 0.01 22.31
CA ALA A 43 -3.29 -0.17 20.98
C ALA A 43 -2.52 0.61 19.88
N ASP A 44 -1.83 1.69 20.26
CA ASP A 44 -1.01 2.49 19.37
C ASP A 44 0.18 1.72 18.79
N GLN A 45 0.80 0.84 19.58
CA GLN A 45 1.93 -0.02 19.17
C GLN A 45 1.54 -1.03 18.07
N THR A 46 0.24 -1.28 17.89
CA THR A 46 -0.28 -2.22 16.89
C THR A 46 -0.98 -1.54 15.72
N LYS A 47 -1.04 -0.20 15.70
CA LYS A 47 -1.61 0.49 14.56
C LYS A 47 -0.67 0.32 13.36
N PRO A 48 -1.16 -0.18 12.21
CA PRO A 48 -0.38 -0.19 10.99
C PRO A 48 0.06 1.25 10.66
N ALA A 49 1.28 1.41 10.17
CA ALA A 49 1.83 2.74 9.86
C ALA A 49 0.89 3.55 8.95
N GLU A 50 0.86 4.87 9.14
CA GLU A 50 -0.08 5.75 8.43
C GLU A 50 0.11 5.57 6.90
N PRO A 51 -0.97 5.34 6.12
CA PRO A 51 -0.89 5.11 4.67
C PRO A 51 -0.09 6.17 3.90
N LYS A 52 -0.05 7.40 4.42
CA LYS A 52 0.67 8.54 3.82
C LYS A 52 2.18 8.38 3.81
N ALA A 53 2.75 7.64 4.77
CA ALA A 53 4.18 7.36 4.81
C ALA A 53 4.58 6.37 3.70
N SER A 54 3.75 5.34 3.46
CA SER A 54 3.96 4.37 2.36
C SER A 54 3.89 5.04 0.98
N ASP A 55 2.93 5.97 0.78
CA ASP A 55 2.79 6.69 -0.48
C ASP A 55 3.98 7.64 -0.78
N ALA A 56 4.56 8.27 0.25
CA ALA A 56 5.77 9.08 0.09
C ALA A 56 6.98 8.23 -0.33
N MET A 57 7.11 7.02 0.24
CA MET A 57 8.15 6.07 -0.17
C MET A 57 7.90 5.56 -1.60
N ALA A 58 6.66 5.29 -2.00
CA ALA A 58 6.34 4.91 -3.38
C ALA A 58 6.73 5.99 -4.41
N ILE A 59 6.61 7.27 -4.05
CA ILE A 59 7.07 8.39 -4.88
C ILE A 59 8.61 8.44 -4.95
N LEU A 60 9.31 8.31 -3.82
CA LEU A 60 10.78 8.27 -3.81
C LEU A 60 11.32 7.06 -4.59
N LEU A 61 10.69 5.90 -4.44
CA LEU A 61 11.10 4.67 -5.13
C LEU A 61 10.71 4.67 -6.61
N SER A 62 9.72 5.46 -7.05
CA SER A 62 9.35 5.56 -8.47
C SER A 62 10.30 6.42 -9.30
N MET A 63 11.34 7.01 -8.69
CA MET A 63 12.49 7.56 -9.42
C MET A 63 13.11 6.49 -10.36
N ILE A 64 13.08 5.21 -9.97
CA ILE A 64 13.35 4.08 -10.86
C ILE A 64 11.99 3.55 -11.35
N PRO A 65 11.64 3.71 -12.64
CA PRO A 65 10.35 3.29 -13.15
C PRO A 65 10.13 1.77 -12.94
N GLY A 66 8.98 1.42 -12.34
CA GLY A 66 8.62 0.05 -11.97
C GLY A 66 8.95 -0.34 -10.52
N LEU A 67 9.86 0.37 -9.83
CA LEU A 67 10.28 0.00 -8.47
C LEU A 67 9.20 0.34 -7.42
N GLY A 68 8.47 1.44 -7.59
CA GLY A 68 7.33 1.80 -6.73
C GLY A 68 6.22 0.74 -6.73
N HIS A 69 5.91 0.13 -7.89
CA HIS A 69 4.95 -0.96 -7.98
C HIS A 69 5.43 -2.23 -7.27
N ILE A 70 6.74 -2.52 -7.27
CA ILE A 70 7.30 -3.66 -6.52
C ILE A 70 7.18 -3.43 -5.00
N TYR A 71 7.44 -2.20 -4.54
CA TYR A 71 7.31 -1.83 -3.12
C TYR A 71 5.88 -2.01 -2.62
N LYS A 72 4.90 -1.57 -3.40
CA LYS A 72 3.46 -1.68 -3.13
C LYS A 72 2.90 -3.12 -3.29
N GLY A 73 3.78 -4.14 -3.36
CA GLY A 73 3.42 -5.56 -3.50
C GLY A 73 3.00 -6.01 -4.91
N HIS A 74 2.97 -5.13 -5.90
CA HIS A 74 2.58 -5.41 -7.29
C HIS A 74 3.78 -5.83 -8.14
N ARG A 75 4.43 -6.94 -7.76
CA ARG A 75 5.68 -7.42 -8.39
C ARG A 75 5.56 -7.60 -9.91
N VAL A 76 4.49 -8.23 -10.41
CA VAL A 76 4.32 -8.48 -11.85
C VAL A 76 4.29 -7.19 -12.66
N ILE A 77 3.51 -6.21 -12.21
CA ILE A 77 3.39 -4.90 -12.88
C ILE A 77 4.71 -4.15 -12.80
N GLY A 78 5.36 -4.15 -11.63
CA GLY A 78 6.66 -3.50 -11.46
C GLY A 78 7.76 -4.10 -12.32
N PHE A 79 7.85 -5.43 -12.42
CA PHE A 79 8.78 -6.11 -13.32
C PHE A 79 8.50 -5.81 -14.80
N LEU A 80 7.23 -5.80 -15.19
CA LEU A 80 6.82 -5.49 -16.57
C LEU A 80 7.19 -4.03 -16.91
N LEU A 81 6.92 -3.09 -16.01
CA LEU A 81 7.31 -1.69 -16.19
C LEU A 81 8.83 -1.53 -16.27
N MET A 82 9.59 -2.22 -15.44
CA MET A 82 11.06 -2.07 -15.39
C MET A 82 11.77 -2.72 -16.58
N PHE A 83 11.39 -3.94 -16.97
CA PHE A 83 12.13 -4.72 -17.98
C PHE A 83 11.51 -4.70 -19.38
N VAL A 84 10.23 -4.35 -19.51
CA VAL A 84 9.55 -4.39 -20.81
C VAL A 84 9.18 -2.99 -21.25
N VAL A 85 8.34 -2.30 -20.48
CA VAL A 85 7.78 -1.01 -20.91
C VAL A 85 8.84 0.09 -20.89
N THR A 86 9.69 0.17 -19.86
CA THR A 86 10.73 1.21 -19.78
C THR A 86 11.76 1.08 -20.90
N PRO A 87 12.37 -0.08 -21.19
CA PRO A 87 13.31 -0.20 -22.30
C PRO A 87 12.68 0.10 -23.66
N ILE A 88 11.45 -0.34 -23.88
CA ILE A 88 10.69 -0.01 -25.10
C ILE A 88 10.48 1.50 -25.19
N ALA A 89 9.96 2.13 -24.14
CA ALA A 89 9.73 3.57 -24.09
C ALA A 89 11.02 4.35 -24.37
N ILE A 90 12.15 3.95 -23.79
CA ILE A 90 13.48 4.53 -24.02
C ILE A 90 13.87 4.42 -25.50
N VAL A 91 13.82 3.22 -26.08
CA VAL A 91 14.19 2.99 -27.49
C VAL A 91 13.33 3.85 -28.42
N PHE A 92 12.01 3.80 -28.26
CA PHE A 92 11.10 4.59 -29.08
C PHE A 92 11.25 6.10 -28.85
N GLY A 93 11.50 6.53 -27.62
CA GLY A 93 11.75 7.93 -27.29
C GLY A 93 13.03 8.46 -27.93
N PHE A 94 14.12 7.69 -27.92
CA PHE A 94 15.34 8.05 -28.63
C PHE A 94 15.15 8.08 -30.14
N VAL A 95 14.50 7.07 -30.73
CA VAL A 95 14.18 7.05 -32.16
C VAL A 95 13.35 8.27 -32.54
N ALA A 96 12.32 8.58 -31.76
CA ALA A 96 11.49 9.77 -31.97
C ALA A 96 12.31 11.07 -31.83
N ALA A 97 13.19 11.16 -30.83
CA ALA A 97 14.05 12.32 -30.62
C ALA A 97 14.97 12.56 -31.83
N PHE A 98 15.61 11.52 -32.37
CA PHE A 98 16.43 11.66 -33.58
C PHE A 98 15.59 12.05 -34.80
N ALA A 99 14.40 11.47 -34.97
CA ALA A 99 13.51 11.77 -36.09
C ALA A 99 12.90 13.18 -36.03
N SER A 100 12.77 13.75 -34.83
CA SER A 100 12.05 15.01 -34.59
C SER A 100 12.95 16.15 -34.06
N ALA A 101 14.25 16.12 -34.32
CA ALA A 101 15.21 17.13 -33.85
C ALA A 101 15.19 17.38 -32.32
N GLY A 102 14.93 16.32 -31.54
CA GLY A 102 14.94 16.34 -30.08
C GLY A 102 13.56 16.37 -29.42
N PHE A 103 12.49 16.68 -30.17
CA PHE A 103 11.13 16.76 -29.60
C PHE A 103 10.63 15.44 -28.96
N GLY A 104 11.08 14.29 -29.46
CA GLY A 104 10.75 12.98 -28.90
C GLY A 104 11.21 12.76 -27.45
N ILE A 105 12.12 13.58 -26.91
CA ILE A 105 12.48 13.55 -25.48
C ILE A 105 11.25 13.88 -24.61
N GLY A 106 10.34 14.73 -25.09
CA GLY A 106 9.11 15.07 -24.38
C GLY A 106 8.27 13.82 -24.04
N ILE A 107 8.21 12.84 -24.95
CA ILE A 107 7.48 11.58 -24.75
C ILE A 107 8.04 10.81 -23.55
N LEU A 108 9.36 10.80 -23.36
CA LEU A 108 10.00 10.13 -22.22
C LEU A 108 9.66 10.80 -20.90
N VAL A 109 9.63 12.14 -20.88
CA VAL A 109 9.25 12.91 -19.69
C VAL A 109 7.79 12.67 -19.32
N PHE A 110 6.88 12.72 -20.29
CA PHE A 110 5.46 12.43 -20.05
C PHE A 110 5.23 10.99 -19.62
N TYR A 111 5.94 10.02 -20.22
CA TYR A 111 5.92 8.63 -19.78
C TYR A 111 6.34 8.51 -18.31
N TRP A 112 7.45 9.13 -17.92
CA TRP A 112 7.97 9.03 -16.56
C TRP A 112 7.02 9.64 -15.53
N ILE A 113 6.45 10.82 -15.82
CA ILE A 113 5.42 11.44 -14.98
C ILE A 113 4.19 10.54 -14.87
N GLY A 114 3.74 9.94 -15.98
CA GLY A 114 2.61 9.00 -15.99
C GLY A 114 2.86 7.78 -15.11
N VAL A 115 4.07 7.22 -15.14
CA VAL A 115 4.47 6.11 -14.25
C VAL A 115 4.44 6.53 -12.79
N MET A 116 4.91 7.74 -12.45
CA MET A 116 4.86 8.24 -11.07
C MET A 116 3.42 8.43 -10.58
N ILE A 117 2.55 9.02 -11.39
CA ILE A 117 1.12 9.18 -11.06
C ILE A 117 0.47 7.82 -10.86
N HIS A 118 0.76 6.86 -11.74
CA HIS A 118 0.20 5.50 -11.64
C HIS A 118 0.72 4.75 -10.40
N ALA A 119 1.98 4.96 -10.01
CA ALA A 119 2.52 4.37 -8.78
C ALA A 119 1.84 4.95 -7.53
N TRP A 120 1.52 6.24 -7.54
CA TRP A 120 0.80 6.90 -6.45
C TRP A 120 -0.68 6.47 -6.37
N ALA A 121 -1.35 6.34 -7.51
CA ALA A 121 -2.79 6.05 -7.56
C ALA A 121 -3.16 4.58 -7.28
N VAL A 122 -2.23 3.64 -7.42
CA VAL A 122 -2.48 2.22 -7.10
C VAL A 122 -2.53 2.05 -5.59
N GLU A 123 -3.49 1.32 -5.02
CA GLU A 123 -3.56 1.02 -3.58
C GLU A 123 -2.53 -0.04 -3.10
N ASP A 124 -2.13 0.03 -1.83
CA ASP A 124 -1.18 -0.93 -1.26
C ASP A 124 -1.79 -2.31 -1.06
N ARG A 125 -1.14 -3.34 -1.61
CA ARG A 125 -1.54 -4.74 -1.44
C ARG A 125 -1.00 -5.33 -0.14
N ILE A 126 0.06 -4.74 0.41
CA ILE A 126 0.69 -5.20 1.65
C ILE A 126 0.22 -4.25 2.75
N THR A 127 -0.41 -4.78 3.79
CA THR A 127 -0.70 -3.98 4.99
C THR A 127 0.63 -3.54 5.60
N PRO A 128 0.88 -2.23 5.80
CA PRO A 128 2.10 -1.79 6.44
C PRO A 128 2.18 -2.47 7.80
N THR A 129 3.34 -3.10 8.07
CA THR A 129 3.63 -3.61 9.40
C THR A 129 3.52 -2.47 10.40
N PRO A 130 3.04 -2.72 11.64
CA PRO A 130 3.05 -1.70 12.68
C PRO A 130 4.44 -1.06 12.75
N ASP A 131 4.47 0.27 12.77
CA ASP A 131 5.70 1.03 12.86
C ASP A 131 6.39 0.60 14.15
N GLU A 132 7.53 -0.10 14.05
CA GLU A 132 8.34 -0.44 15.22
C GLU A 132 9.00 0.87 15.64
N GLY A 133 8.22 1.69 16.36
CA GLY A 133 8.51 3.07 16.68
C GLY A 133 9.99 3.28 16.91
N GLU A 134 10.59 4.04 16.00
CA GLU A 134 11.98 4.47 15.99
C GLU A 134 12.40 4.80 17.43
N GLN A 135 13.10 3.86 18.09
CA GLN A 135 13.68 4.09 19.41
C GLN A 135 14.94 4.93 19.21
N TYR A 136 14.75 6.25 19.16
CA TYR A 136 15.81 7.24 19.32
C TYR A 136 15.93 7.71 20.77
#